data_AF-A0A7X7ILH0-F1
#
_entry.id   AF-A0A7X7ILH0-F1
#
_cell.length_a   1.000
_cell.length_b   1.000
_cell.length_c   1.000
_cell.angle_alpha   90.00
_cell.angle_beta   90.00
_cell.angle_gamma   90.00
#
_symmetry.space_group_name_H-M   'P 1'
#
loop_
_entity.id
_entity.type
_entity.pdbx_description
1 polymer ?
#
loop_
_entity_poly.entity_id
_entity_poly.type
_entity_poly.pdbx_seq_one_letter_code
_entity_poly.pdbx_strand_id
1 'polypeptide(L)' 'MKEHIIKLILLCIGAAALMVACRPKPAAVIEPLKTTVQHAEWTRNMVLYEINTRQFSEEGTFAGVQERLPQLKELGV' A
#
# COMPACT_ATOMS: atom_id res chain seq x y z
N MET A 1 21.33 17.86 55.01
CA MET A 1 20.06 17.13 54.71
C MET A 1 19.36 17.64 53.45
N LYS A 2 19.10 18.94 53.29
CA LYS A 2 18.44 19.50 52.08
C LYS A 2 19.16 19.21 50.76
N GLU A 3 20.49 19.27 50.72
CA GLU A 3 21.26 18.99 49.48
C GLU A 3 21.14 17.55 49.01
N HIS A 4 21.12 16.58 49.94
CA HIS A 4 20.93 15.18 49.60
C HIS A 4 19.50 14.89 49.14
N ILE A 5 18.51 15.59 49.69
CA ILE A 5 17.10 15.51 49.26
C ILE A 5 16.96 16.06 47.83
N ILE A 6 17.59 17.18 47.49
CA ILE A 6 17.53 17.76 46.14
C ILE A 6 18.22 16.83 45.11
N LYS A 7 19.38 16.26 45.45
CA LYS A 7 20.06 15.29 44.58
C LYS A 7 19.23 14.03 44.36
N LEU A 8 18.53 13.55 45.40
CA LEU A 8 17.66 12.38 45.29
C LEU A 8 16.45 12.67 44.39
N ILE A 9 15.84 13.84 44.50
CA ILE A 9 14.73 14.26 43.63
C ILE A 9 15.19 14.37 42.16
N LEU A 10 16.35 14.98 41.90
CA LEU A 10 16.92 15.08 40.54
C LEU A 10 17.23 13.70 39.94
N LEU A 11 17.73 12.76 40.75
CA LEU A 11 17.98 11.39 40.34
C LEU A 11 16.69 10.65 39.98
N CYS A 12 15.63 10.80 40.79
CA CYS A 12 14.32 10.21 40.53
C CYS A 12 13.66 10.78 39.27
N ILE A 13 13.76 12.09 39.02
CA ILE A 13 13.23 12.73 37.80
C ILE A 13 13.98 12.23 36.56
N GLY A 14 15.32 12.13 36.63
CA GLY A 14 16.12 11.56 35.55
C GLY A 14 15.76 10.11 35.24
N ALA A 15 15.56 9.29 36.26
CA ALA A 15 15.11 7.90 36.11
C ALA A 15 13.71 7.79 35.50
N ALA A 16 12.77 8.66 35.90
CA ALA A 16 11.42 8.70 35.34
C ALA A 16 11.42 9.12 33.85
N ALA A 17 12.27 10.07 33.46
CA ALA A 17 12.41 10.51 32.07
C ALA A 17 12.95 9.38 31.16
N LEU A 18 13.90 8.58 31.66
CA LEU A 18 14.42 7.40 30.95
C LEU A 18 13.33 6.35 30.68
N MET A 19 12.39 6.15 31.61
CA MET A 19 11.29 5.19 31.43
C MET A 19 10.23 5.63 30.42
N VAL A 20 10.06 6.93 30.16
CA VAL A 20 9.08 7.45 29.18
C VAL A 20 9.61 7.39 27.74
N ALA A 21 10.93 7.45 27.56
CA ALA A 21 11.56 7.45 26.23
C ALA A 21 11.47 6.11 25.48
N CYS A 22 11.32 4.99 26.19
CA CYS A 22 11.23 3.65 25.60
C CYS A 22 9.80 3.17 25.34
N ARG A 23 8.86 4.09 25.01
CA ARG A 23 7.51 3.68 24.61
C ARG A 23 7.49 3.31 23.13
N PRO A 24 7.19 2.05 22.76
CA PRO A 24 7.02 1.68 21.36
C PRO A 24 5.84 2.46 20.77
N LYS A 25 6.04 3.02 19.56
CA LYS A 25 4.97 3.69 18.83
C LYS A 25 3.89 2.65 18.50
N PRO A 26 2.61 2.87 18.86
CA PRO A 26 1.55 1.96 18.47
C PRO A 26 1.51 1.87 16.95
N ALA A 27 1.32 0.65 16.44
CA ALA A 27 1.14 0.43 15.01
C ALA A 27 -0.02 1.30 14.52
N ALA A 28 0.19 2.05 13.44
CA ALA A 28 -0.88 2.81 12.83
C ALA A 28 -1.95 1.83 12.35
N VAL A 29 -3.15 1.92 12.92
CA VAL A 29 -4.32 1.21 12.40
C VAL A 29 -4.67 1.91 11.09
N ILE A 30 -4.35 1.28 9.97
CA ILE A 30 -4.76 1.77 8.65
C ILE A 30 -6.26 1.48 8.57
N GLU A 31 -7.07 2.51 8.80
CA GLU A 31 -8.49 2.43 8.51
C GLU A 31 -8.65 2.03 7.02
N PRO A 32 -9.51 1.05 6.70
CA PRO A 32 -9.74 0.69 5.31
C PRO A 32 -10.23 1.93 4.55
N LEU A 33 -9.60 2.18 3.39
CA LEU A 33 -9.93 3.32 2.53
C LEU A 33 -11.43 3.24 2.17
N LYS A 34 -12.23 4.18 2.69
CA LYS A 34 -13.64 4.30 2.33
C LYS A 34 -13.73 4.98 0.97
N THR A 35 -14.19 4.24 -0.03
CA THR A 35 -14.45 4.76 -1.37
C THR A 35 -15.96 4.73 -1.67
N THR A 36 -16.42 5.74 -2.40
CA THR A 36 -17.80 5.80 -2.92
C THR A 36 -17.90 5.26 -4.35
N VAL A 37 -16.78 4.81 -4.93
CA VAL A 37 -16.74 4.28 -6.29
C VAL A 37 -17.63 3.05 -6.39
N GLN A 38 -18.61 3.11 -7.28
CA GLN A 38 -19.41 1.96 -7.67
C GLN A 38 -18.77 1.29 -8.89
N HIS A 39 -18.27 0.07 -8.71
CA HIS A 39 -17.75 -0.73 -9.81
C HIS A 39 -18.90 -1.19 -10.72
N ALA A 40 -18.71 -1.06 -12.03
CA ALA A 40 -19.65 -1.61 -13.01
C ALA A 40 -19.74 -3.13 -12.85
N GLU A 41 -20.92 -3.71 -13.09
CA GLU A 41 -21.19 -5.13 -12.80
C GLU A 41 -20.19 -6.06 -13.50
N TRP A 42 -19.93 -5.83 -14.80
CA TRP A 42 -19.05 -6.66 -15.62
C TRP A 42 -17.63 -6.77 -15.07
N THR A 43 -17.15 -5.74 -14.35
CA THR A 43 -15.79 -5.71 -13.80
C THR A 43 -15.57 -6.73 -12.68
N ARG A 44 -16.64 -7.23 -12.04
CA ARG A 44 -16.55 -8.16 -10.90
C ARG A 44 -16.10 -9.56 -11.32
N ASN A 45 -16.39 -9.96 -12.55
CA ASN A 45 -16.14 -11.30 -13.08
C ASN A 45 -15.50 -11.27 -14.48
N MET A 46 -14.86 -10.15 -14.87
CA MET A 46 -14.23 -10.05 -16.19
C MET A 46 -12.95 -10.90 -16.27
N VAL A 47 -12.69 -11.44 -17.45
CA VAL A 47 -11.37 -11.97 -17.81
C VAL A 47 -10.56 -10.82 -18.38
N LEU A 48 -9.41 -10.50 -17.79
CA LEU A 48 -8.55 -9.41 -18.25
C LEU A 48 -7.28 -9.98 -18.88
N TYR A 49 -7.03 -9.63 -20.14
CA TYR A 49 -5.82 -10.00 -20.85
C TYR A 49 -4.94 -8.77 -21.08
N GLU A 50 -3.74 -8.79 -20.49
CA GLU A 50 -2.77 -7.72 -20.66
C GLU A 50 -1.87 -8.01 -21.87
N ILE A 51 -1.73 -7.02 -22.75
CA ILE A 51 -0.92 -7.11 -23.95
C ILE A 51 0.31 -6.21 -23.79
N ASN A 52 1.50 -6.78 -23.93
CA ASN A 52 2.69 -5.99 -24.21
C ASN A 52 2.77 -5.70 -25.71
N THR A 53 2.35 -4.49 -26.11
CA THR A 53 2.27 -4.07 -27.52
C THR A 53 3.56 -4.32 -28.31
N ARG A 54 4.75 -4.14 -27.69
CA ARG A 54 6.05 -4.30 -28.37
C ARG A 54 6.37 -5.74 -28.75
N GLN A 55 5.85 -6.70 -27.99
CA GLN A 55 6.19 -8.12 -28.14
C GLN A 55 5.04 -8.95 -28.72
N PHE A 56 3.83 -8.39 -28.73
CA PHE A 56 2.64 -9.10 -29.16
C PHE A 56 2.49 -9.18 -30.69
N SER A 57 2.83 -8.10 -31.40
CA SER A 57 2.94 -8.10 -32.87
C SER A 57 4.40 -8.00 -33.29
N GLU A 58 4.72 -8.46 -34.49
CA GLU A 58 6.10 -8.40 -35.02
C GLU A 58 6.58 -6.95 -35.15
N GLU A 59 5.69 -6.05 -35.55
CA GLU A 59 5.94 -4.61 -35.69
C GLU A 59 6.00 -3.88 -34.35
N GLY A 60 5.43 -4.49 -33.29
CA GLY A 60 5.34 -3.89 -31.98
C GLY A 60 4.39 -2.68 -31.89
N THR A 61 3.34 -2.64 -32.71
CA THR A 61 2.42 -1.48 -32.84
C THR A 61 0.98 -1.82 -32.50
N PHE A 62 0.15 -0.80 -32.21
CA PHE A 62 -1.28 -1.00 -32.00
C PHE A 62 -2.00 -1.53 -33.25
N ALA A 63 -1.55 -1.15 -34.45
CA ALA A 63 -2.12 -1.67 -35.70
C ALA A 63 -1.96 -3.20 -35.77
N GLY A 64 -0.77 -3.72 -35.45
CA GLY A 64 -0.54 -5.17 -35.39
C GLY A 64 -1.35 -5.87 -34.29
N VAL A 65 -1.61 -5.20 -33.15
CA VAL A 65 -2.54 -5.73 -32.13
C VAL A 65 -3.98 -5.79 -32.65
N GLN A 66 -4.43 -4.75 -33.37
CA GLN A 66 -5.80 -4.65 -33.89
C GLN A 66 -6.17 -5.80 -34.82
N GLU A 67 -5.23 -6.25 -35.65
CA GLU A 67 -5.42 -7.39 -36.55
C GLU A 67 -5.71 -8.71 -35.82
N ARG A 68 -5.28 -8.84 -34.56
CA ARG A 68 -5.42 -10.05 -33.74
C ARG A 68 -6.59 -9.99 -32.77
N LEU A 69 -7.33 -8.88 -32.69
CA LEU A 69 -8.52 -8.76 -31.82
C LEU A 69 -9.54 -9.89 -32.00
N PRO A 70 -9.80 -10.42 -33.22
CA PRO A 70 -10.71 -11.55 -33.38
C PRO A 70 -10.26 -12.80 -32.61
N GLN A 71 -8.96 -13.07 -32.56
CA GLN A 71 -8.41 -14.23 -31.85
C GLN A 71 -8.49 -14.04 -30.33
N LEU A 72 -8.32 -12.82 -29.83
CA LEU A 72 -8.53 -12.52 -28.41
C LEU A 72 -9.99 -12.79 -28.01
N LYS A 73 -10.94 -12.38 -28.86
CA LYS A 73 -12.36 -12.68 -28.64
C LYS A 73 -12.63 -14.20 -28.61
N GLU A 74 -11.96 -14.97 -29.46
CA GLU A 74 -12.05 -16.44 -29.45
C GLU A 74 -11.49 -17.07 -28.17
N LEU A 75 -10.47 -16.46 -27.55
CA LEU A 75 -9.95 -16.86 -26.24
C LEU A 75 -10.92 -16.55 -25.08
N GLY A 76 -11.97 -15.77 -25.32
CA GLY A 76 -12.97 -15.41 -24.30
C GLY A 76 -12.49 -14.33 -23.33
N VAL A 77 -11.56 -13.48 -23.76
CA VAL A 77 -11.11 -12.28 -23.04
C VAL A 77 -11.79 -11.02 -23.53
#